data_AF-A0AAU3WZZ4-F1
#
_entry.id   AF-A0AAU3WZZ4-F1
#
_cell.length_a   1.000
_cell.length_b   1.000
_cell.length_c   1.000
_cell.angle_alpha   90.00
_cell.angle_beta   90.00
_cell.angle_gamma   90.00
#
_symmetry.space_group_name_H-M   'P 1'
#
loop_
_entity.id
_entity.type
_entity.pdbx_description
1 polymer ?
#
loop_
_entity_poly.entity_id
_entity_poly.type
_entity_poly.pdbx_seq_one_letter_code
_entity_poly.pdbx_strand_id
1 'polypeptide(L)' 'MAKTQLNVRVEEGTARAARERALAQGVSVNRYIEELVRRDAGEQGRTFVDAAADFMKQYESVFAEEFGADTEGRRRPVE' A
#
# COMPACT_ATOMS: atom_id res chain seq x y z
N MET A 1 9.96 3.40 24.60
CA MET A 1 10.87 4.35 23.92
C MET A 1 10.39 5.77 24.17
N ALA A 2 11.29 6.71 24.48
CA ALA A 2 10.93 8.13 24.60
C ALA A 2 10.54 8.69 23.22
N LYS A 3 9.54 9.57 23.18
CA LYS A 3 9.15 10.25 21.93
C LYS A 3 10.22 11.28 21.56
N THR A 4 10.65 11.27 20.30
CA THR A 4 11.55 12.28 19.74
C THR A 4 10.74 13.40 19.11
N GLN A 5 11.12 14.66 19.34
CA GLN A 5 10.45 15.81 18.73
C GLN A 5 10.96 16.06 17.31
N LEU A 6 10.04 16.30 16.38
CA LEU A 6 10.32 16.73 15.00
C LEU A 6 9.68 18.09 14.78
N ASN A 7 10.50 19.14 14.58
CA ASN A 7 10.03 20.48 14.30
C ASN A 7 9.87 20.66 12.78
N VAL A 8 8.64 20.63 12.28
CA VAL A 8 8.33 20.82 10.85
C VAL A 8 7.60 22.14 10.64
N ARG A 9 8.07 22.94 9.69
CA ARG A 9 7.34 24.09 9.16
C ARG A 9 6.58 23.65 7.91
N VAL A 10 5.30 23.96 7.85
CA VAL A 10 4.43 23.63 6.71
C VAL A 10 3.60 24.85 6.35
N GLU A 11 3.15 24.88 5.10
CA GLU A 11 2.17 25.86 4.65
C GLU A 11 0.85 25.73 5.43
N GLU A 12 0.13 26.85 5.56
CA GLU A 12 -1.11 26.92 6.32
C GLU A 12 -2.16 25.91 5.82
N GLY A 13 -2.29 25.77 4.50
CA GLY A 13 -3.21 24.80 3.89
C GLY A 13 -2.90 23.35 4.28
N THR A 14 -1.62 22.99 4.37
CA THR A 14 -1.17 21.66 4.78
C THR A 14 -1.45 21.42 6.26
N ALA A 15 -1.18 22.41 7.12
CA ALA A 15 -1.51 22.32 8.54
C ALA A 15 -3.02 22.16 8.77
N ARG A 16 -3.84 22.91 8.02
CA ARG A 16 -5.30 22.82 8.06
C ARG A 16 -5.79 21.44 7.64
N ALA A 17 -5.31 20.93 6.51
CA ALA A 17 -5.67 19.60 6.02
C ALA A 17 -5.32 18.50 7.05
N ALA A 18 -4.12 18.56 7.65
CA ALA A 18 -3.73 17.60 8.69
C ALA A 18 -4.65 17.66 9.91
N ARG A 19 -5.07 18.86 10.34
CA ARG A 19 -6.00 19.06 11.45
C ARG A 19 -7.39 18.49 11.16
N GLU A 20 -7.95 18.81 10.01
CA GLU A 20 -9.27 18.33 9.60
C GLU A 20 -9.30 16.79 9.51
N ARG A 21 -8.25 16.19 8.93
CA ARG A 21 -8.11 14.73 8.82
C ARG A 21 -7.93 14.05 10.17
N ALA A 22 -7.11 14.64 11.06
CA ALA A 22 -6.93 14.12 12.41
C ALA A 22 -8.24 14.16 13.21
N LEU A 23 -8.99 15.27 13.12
CA LEU A 23 -10.29 15.43 13.76
C LEU A 23 -11.30 14.40 13.25
N ALA A 24 -11.39 14.20 11.92
CA ALA A 24 -12.28 13.21 11.32
C ALA A 24 -11.99 11.78 11.78
N GLN A 25 -10.73 11.49 12.14
CA GLN A 25 -10.31 10.18 12.67
C GLN A 25 -10.35 10.11 14.21
N GLY A 26 -10.74 11.19 14.90
CA GLY A 26 -10.76 11.25 16.36
C GLY A 26 -9.38 11.14 17.02
N VAL A 27 -8.31 11.50 16.30
CA VAL A 27 -6.92 11.42 16.79
C VAL A 27 -6.27 12.79 16.88
N SER A 28 -5.22 12.90 17.69
CA SER A 28 -4.39 14.11 17.69
C SER A 28 -3.65 14.29 16.36
N VAL A 29 -3.38 15.54 15.99
CA VAL A 29 -2.60 15.87 14.79
C VAL A 29 -1.23 15.20 14.80
N ASN A 30 -0.56 15.17 15.95
CA ASN A 30 0.74 14.52 16.09
C ASN A 30 0.65 13.01 15.81
N ARG A 31 -0.40 12.35 16.30
CA ARG A 31 -0.64 10.93 16.02
C ARG A 31 -0.95 10.71 14.55
N TYR A 32 -1.78 11.56 13.94
CA TYR A 32 -2.07 11.50 12.51
C TYR A 32 -0.81 11.63 11.64
N ILE A 33 0.07 12.61 11.95
CA ILE A 33 1.34 12.79 11.24
C ILE A 33 2.26 11.59 11.44
N GLU A 34 2.35 11.06 12.66
CA GLU A 34 3.15 9.87 12.95
C GLU A 34 2.67 8.66 12.13
N GLU A 35 1.37 8.41 12.06
CA GLU A 35 0.81 7.34 11.22
C GLU A 35 1.00 7.61 9.73
N LEU A 36 0.87 8.86 9.29
CA LEU A 36 1.10 9.25 7.90
C LEU A 36 2.55 8.96 7.48
N VAL A 37 3.52 9.40 8.29
CA VAL A 37 4.94 9.14 8.07
C VAL A 37 5.26 7.66 8.20
N ARG A 38 4.63 6.93 9.13
CA ARG A 38 4.83 5.47 9.25
C ARG A 38 4.27 4.71 8.06
N ARG A 39 3.16 5.16 7.45
CA ARG A 39 2.62 4.58 6.22
C ARG A 39 3.48 4.88 5.00
N ASP A 40 4.04 6.09 4.94
CA ASP A 40 4.92 6.53 3.87
C ASP A 40 6.30 5.86 3.95
N ALA A 41 6.90 5.82 5.14
CA ALA A 41 8.17 5.14 5.42
C ALA A 41 8.03 3.61 5.47
N GLY A 42 6.81 3.13 5.72
CA GLY A 42 6.48 1.72 5.78
C GLY A 42 6.28 1.16 4.38
N GLU A 43 7.18 0.27 4.00
CA GLU A 43 7.10 -0.71 2.92
C GLU A 43 5.85 -1.63 2.99
N GLN A 44 4.65 -1.12 3.29
CA GLN A 44 3.40 -1.85 3.16
C GLN A 44 3.08 -2.11 1.69
N GLY A 45 3.52 -1.26 0.76
CA GLY A 45 3.45 -1.58 -0.67
C GLY A 45 4.37 -2.75 -1.05
N ARG A 46 5.63 -2.73 -0.61
CA ARG A 46 6.62 -3.77 -0.96
C ARG A 46 6.27 -5.11 -0.32
N THR A 47 6.04 -5.13 0.99
CA THR A 47 5.73 -6.36 1.74
C THR A 47 4.37 -6.96 1.33
N PHE A 48 3.38 -6.14 0.96
CA PHE A 48 2.11 -6.62 0.42
C PHE A 48 2.26 -7.18 -1.00
N VAL A 49 3.06 -6.52 -1.86
CA VAL A 49 3.38 -7.03 -3.20
C VAL A 49 4.19 -8.32 -3.13
N ASP A 50 5.15 -8.42 -2.20
CA ASP A 50 5.96 -9.61 -2.00
C ASP A 50 5.11 -10.76 -1.43
N ALA A 51 4.20 -10.48 -0.49
CA ALA A 51 3.24 -11.47 0.01
C ALA A 51 2.22 -11.90 -1.07
N ALA A 52 1.75 -10.98 -1.93
CA ALA A 52 0.90 -11.31 -3.06
C ALA A 52 1.65 -12.11 -4.14
N ALA A 53 2.95 -11.81 -4.36
CA ALA A 53 3.80 -12.57 -5.28
C ALA A 53 4.06 -14.00 -4.78
N ASP A 54 4.30 -14.17 -3.48
CA ASP A 54 4.47 -15.51 -2.90
C ASP A 54 3.15 -16.28 -2.85
N PHE A 55 2.01 -15.62 -2.63
CA PHE A 55 0.68 -16.22 -2.77
C PHE A 55 0.43 -16.72 -4.21
N MET A 56 0.77 -15.93 -5.23
CA MET A 56 0.62 -16.33 -6.64
C MET A 56 1.53 -17.52 -7.01
N LYS A 57 2.75 -17.60 -6.48
CA LYS A 57 3.63 -18.77 -6.66
C LYS A 57 3.09 -20.03 -5.98
N GLN A 58 2.44 -19.90 -4.83
CA GLN A 58 1.87 -21.06 -4.12
C GLN A 58 0.60 -21.59 -4.78
N TYR A 59 -0.14 -20.75 -5.50
CA TYR A 59 -1.36 -21.13 -6.22
C TYR A 59 -1.15 -21.48 -7.71
N GLU A 60 0.05 -21.31 -8.26
CA GLU A 60 0.40 -21.66 -9.64
C GLU A 60 0.06 -23.13 -9.97
N SER A 61 0.38 -24.05 -9.07
CA SER A 61 0.08 -25.48 -9.20
C SER A 61 -1.42 -25.79 -9.24
N VAL A 62 -2.23 -25.00 -8.54
CA VAL A 62 -3.69 -25.18 -8.43
C VAL A 62 -4.41 -24.53 -9.62
N PHE A 63 -3.92 -23.37 -10.07
CA PHE A 63 -4.45 -22.67 -11.24
C PHE A 63 -4.14 -23.40 -12.55
N ALA A 64 -2.97 -24.03 -12.67
CA ALA A 64 -2.61 -24.85 -13.82
C ALA A 64 -3.50 -26.10 -13.96
N GLU A 65 -3.99 -26.64 -12.84
CA GLU A 65 -4.87 -27.81 -12.82
C GLU A 65 -6.33 -27.46 -13.20
N GLU A 66 -6.81 -26.26 -12.83
CA GLU A 66 -8.17 -25.79 -13.20
C GLU A 66 -8.26 -25.05 -14.56
N PHE A 67 -7.22 -24.32 -14.99
CA PHE A 67 -7.28 -23.43 -16.17
C PHE A 67 -6.30 -23.79 -17.31
N GLY A 68 -5.56 -24.89 -17.20
CA GLY A 68 -4.43 -25.25 -18.09
C GLY A 68 -4.76 -25.63 -19.54
N ALA A 69 -6.02 -25.54 -20.01
CA ALA A 69 -6.39 -26.04 -21.34
C ALA A 69 -6.76 -24.97 -22.40
N ASP A 70 -6.73 -23.65 -22.10
CA ASP A 70 -7.22 -22.66 -23.09
C ASP A 70 -6.24 -21.54 -23.49
N THR A 71 -5.00 -21.50 -22.97
CA THR A 71 -4.05 -20.40 -23.30
C THR A 71 -3.03 -20.75 -24.40
N GLU A 72 -3.12 -21.91 -25.07
CA GLU A 72 -2.27 -22.21 -26.25
C GLU A 72 -2.96 -21.91 -27.61
N GLY A 73 -4.21 -21.44 -27.63
CA GLY A 73 -5.02 -21.45 -28.85
C GLY A 73 -5.24 -20.14 -29.62
N ARG A 74 -4.76 -18.95 -29.19
CA ARG A 74 -5.11 -17.68 -29.86
C ARG A 74 -3.94 -16.72 -30.08
N ARG A 75 -2.91 -17.17 -30.80
CA ARG A 75 -2.17 -16.30 -31.71
C ARG A 75 -2.61 -16.63 -33.13
N ARG A 76 -3.67 -15.99 -33.61
CA ARG A 76 -3.97 -16.00 -35.05
C ARG A 76 -2.95 -15.09 -35.74
N PRO A 77 -2.26 -15.55 -36.80
CA PRO A 77 -1.47 -14.65 -37.62
C PRO A 77 -2.44 -13.69 -38.34
N VAL A 78 -2.11 -12.41 -38.33
CA VAL A 78 -2.76 -11.42 -39.20
C VAL A 78 -2.11 -11.53 -40.57
N GLU A 79 -2.90 -11.90 -41.57
CA GLU A 79 -2.54 -11.82 -43.00
C GLU A 79 -2.97 -10.46 -43.56
#